data_AF-X1A8H0-F1
#
_entry.id   AF-X1A8H0-F1
#
_cell.length_a   1.000
_cell.length_b   1.000
_cell.length_c   1.000
_cell.angle_alpha   90.00
_cell.angle_beta   90.00
_cell.angle_gamma   90.00
#
_symmetry.space_group_name_H-M   'P 1'
#
loop_
_entity.id
_entity.type
_entity.pdbx_description
1 polymer ?
#
loop_
_entity_poly.entity_id
_entity_poly.type
_entity_poly.pdbx_seq_one_letter_code
_entity_poly.pdbx_strand_id
1 'polypeptide(L)'
;MEDLSLHILDIVENSIRARAKKIEIKIIEDKKRDLLNIEIIDDGEGMDEKTVKNVLDPFFTTKNTRKVGLGLPLLAQSAEESGGSIKIKSKPGKGTRIKATFGYSHIDRRPLGDICKSLIVLIAANPDINFIYEYRENGASYHLDTKELKNDITNNK
;
A
#
# COMPACT_ATOMS: atom_id res chain seq x y z
N MET A 1 10.08 12.08 -11.87
CA MET A 1 8.61 12.04 -12.01
C MET A 1 8.11 11.20 -10.86
N GLU A 2 7.26 11.73 -9.98
CA GLU A 2 6.70 10.94 -8.88
C GLU A 2 5.75 9.88 -9.46
N ASP A 3 5.92 8.63 -9.04
CA ASP A 3 5.09 7.50 -9.45
C ASP A 3 4.34 6.91 -8.25
N LEU A 4 3.40 5.99 -8.52
CA LEU A 4 2.58 5.38 -7.47
C LEU A 4 3.39 4.47 -6.54
N SER A 5 4.57 3.99 -6.94
CA SER A 5 5.41 3.12 -6.11
C SER A 5 5.94 3.85 -4.88
N LEU A 6 6.23 5.14 -4.98
CA LEU A 6 6.64 5.97 -3.85
C LEU A 6 5.51 6.15 -2.83
N HIS A 7 4.27 6.36 -3.30
CA HIS A 7 3.10 6.45 -2.41
C HIS A 7 2.81 5.13 -1.70
N ILE A 8 2.95 4.00 -2.42
CA ILE A 8 2.82 2.66 -1.84
C ILE A 8 3.89 2.45 -0.76
N LEU A 9 5.15 2.80 -1.05
CA LEU A 9 6.26 2.71 -0.09
C LEU A 9 5.97 3.50 1.19
N ASP A 10 5.55 4.76 1.07
CA ASP A 10 5.21 5.61 2.22
C ASP A 10 4.13 5.00 3.12
N ILE A 11 3.12 4.37 2.52
CA ILE A 11 2.04 3.71 3.25
C ILE A 11 2.54 2.43 3.91
N VAL A 12 3.32 1.61 3.20
CA VAL A 12 3.90 0.39 3.77
C VAL A 12 4.82 0.73 4.95
N GLU A 13 5.60 1.81 4.88
CA GLU A 13 6.36 2.28 6.03
C GLU A 13 5.47 2.71 7.20
N ASN A 14 4.28 3.26 6.94
CA ASN A 14 3.33 3.57 8.02
C ASN A 14 2.81 2.29 8.68
N SER A 15 2.55 1.23 7.92
CA SER A 15 2.19 -0.09 8.45
C SER A 15 3.32 -0.69 9.29
N ILE A 16 4.59 -0.58 8.84
CA ILE A 16 5.77 -1.01 9.61
C ILE A 16 5.87 -0.24 10.94
N ARG A 17 5.68 1.09 10.90
CA ARG A 17 5.67 1.94 12.10
C ARG A 17 4.53 1.59 13.05
N ALA A 18 3.39 1.16 12.51
CA ALA A 18 2.26 0.61 13.27
C ALA A 18 2.50 -0.83 13.75
N ARG A 19 3.75 -1.33 13.70
CA ARG A 19 4.18 -2.65 14.19
C ARG A 19 3.46 -3.82 13.53
N ALA A 20 3.01 -3.66 12.29
CA ALA A 20 2.44 -4.75 11.52
C ALA A 20 3.43 -5.92 11.42
N LYS A 21 2.91 -7.14 11.55
CA LYS A 21 3.64 -8.40 11.34
C LYS A 21 3.30 -9.01 9.99
N LYS A 22 2.20 -8.59 9.38
CA LYS A 22 1.77 -8.98 8.05
C LYS A 22 1.32 -7.74 7.28
N ILE A 23 1.86 -7.58 6.07
CA ILE A 23 1.48 -6.51 5.14
C ILE A 23 1.14 -7.15 3.79
N GLU A 24 -0.09 -6.99 3.33
CA GLU A 24 -0.54 -7.40 2.00
C GLU A 24 -0.63 -6.19 1.08
N ILE A 25 -0.11 -6.32 -0.13
CA ILE A 25 -0.16 -5.29 -1.18
C ILE A 25 -0.76 -5.95 -2.43
N LYS A 26 -1.90 -5.43 -2.89
CA LYS A 26 -2.63 -5.95 -4.05
C LYS A 26 -2.75 -4.88 -5.10
N ILE A 27 -2.33 -5.19 -6.31
CA ILE A 27 -2.41 -4.31 -7.47
C ILE A 27 -3.19 -5.06 -8.56
N ILE A 28 -4.31 -4.50 -8.97
CA ILE A 28 -5.21 -5.13 -9.94
C ILE A 28 -5.46 -4.15 -11.08
N GLU A 29 -4.96 -4.49 -12.25
CA GLU A 29 -5.22 -3.81 -13.51
C GLU A 29 -6.39 -4.49 -14.23
N ASP A 30 -7.53 -3.80 -14.29
CA ASP A 30 -8.70 -4.20 -15.06
C ASP A 30 -8.88 -3.26 -16.25
N LYS A 31 -8.19 -3.57 -17.35
CA LYS A 31 -8.24 -2.76 -18.58
C LYS A 31 -9.63 -2.75 -19.23
N LYS A 32 -10.45 -3.78 -18.99
CA LYS A 32 -11.82 -3.86 -19.52
C LYS A 32 -12.75 -2.86 -18.83
N ARG A 33 -12.56 -2.68 -17.53
CA ARG A 33 -13.31 -1.71 -16.73
C ARG A 33 -12.63 -0.35 -16.65
N ASP A 34 -11.47 -0.20 -17.27
CA ASP A 34 -10.61 0.98 -17.19
C ASP A 34 -10.24 1.36 -15.75
N LEU A 35 -9.87 0.37 -14.92
CA LEU A 35 -9.54 0.58 -13.51
C LEU A 35 -8.18 0.02 -13.12
N LEU A 36 -7.44 0.81 -12.34
CA LEU A 36 -6.34 0.33 -11.51
C LEU A 36 -6.79 0.37 -10.05
N ASN A 37 -6.72 -0.77 -9.36
CA ASN A 37 -6.95 -0.84 -7.92
C ASN A 37 -5.63 -1.15 -7.21
N ILE A 38 -5.34 -0.36 -6.18
CA ILE A 38 -4.23 -0.61 -5.25
C ILE A 38 -4.83 -0.78 -3.87
N GLU A 39 -4.55 -1.90 -3.22
CA GLU A 39 -4.99 -2.19 -1.86
C GLU A 39 -3.78 -2.53 -0.98
N ILE A 40 -3.68 -1.88 0.18
CA ILE A 40 -2.66 -2.16 1.19
C ILE A 40 -3.39 -2.53 2.48
N ILE A 41 -3.04 -3.68 3.04
CA ILE A 41 -3.68 -4.25 4.23
C ILE A 41 -2.58 -4.59 5.22
N ASP A 42 -2.70 -4.12 6.45
CA ASP A 42 -1.81 -4.50 7.53
C ASP A 42 -2.58 -5.01 8.75
N ASP A 43 -1.88 -5.70 9.63
CA ASP A 43 -2.35 -6.17 10.94
C ASP A 43 -1.78 -5.34 12.10
N GLY A 44 -1.37 -4.10 11.84
CA GLY A 44 -0.75 -3.24 12.84
C GLY A 44 -1.72 -2.72 13.91
N GLU A 45 -1.25 -1.71 14.65
CA GLU A 45 -1.99 -1.07 15.75
C GLU A 45 -3.34 -0.46 15.31
N GLY A 46 -3.51 -0.15 14.03
CA GLY A 46 -4.72 0.46 13.49
C GLY A 46 -4.94 1.90 13.98
N MET A 47 -6.11 2.46 13.66
CA MET A 47 -6.48 3.84 13.94
C MET A 47 -7.87 3.91 14.57
N ASP A 48 -8.07 4.85 15.49
CA ASP A 48 -9.41 5.18 16.01
C ASP A 48 -10.24 5.96 14.97
N GLU A 49 -11.55 6.08 15.22
CA GLU A 49 -12.46 6.73 14.26
C GLU A 49 -12.10 8.19 13.98
N LYS A 50 -11.59 8.90 14.99
CA LYS A 50 -11.16 10.30 14.83
C LYS A 50 -9.96 10.37 13.89
N THR A 51 -8.98 9.51 14.08
CA THR A 51 -7.78 9.44 13.25
C THR A 51 -8.16 9.06 11.82
N VAL A 52 -9.01 8.04 11.62
CA VAL A 52 -9.48 7.64 10.27
C VAL A 52 -10.16 8.81 9.53
N LYS A 53 -10.95 9.64 10.23
CA LYS A 53 -11.60 10.82 9.62
C LYS A 53 -10.62 11.92 9.21
N ASN A 54 -9.47 12.02 9.88
CA ASN A 54 -8.50 13.09 9.65
C ASN A 54 -7.25 12.63 8.89
N VAL A 55 -7.02 11.33 8.68
CA VAL A 55 -5.77 10.79 8.09
C VAL A 55 -5.53 11.22 6.64
N LEU A 56 -6.55 11.74 5.96
CA LEU A 56 -6.45 12.31 4.62
C LEU A 56 -6.19 13.82 4.61
N ASP A 57 -6.24 14.49 5.77
CA ASP A 57 -5.85 15.90 5.90
C ASP A 57 -4.31 16.00 5.86
N PRO A 58 -3.70 16.71 4.88
CA PRO A 58 -2.26 16.91 4.79
C PRO A 58 -1.60 17.44 6.08
N PHE A 59 -2.34 18.25 6.84
CA PHE A 59 -1.85 18.88 8.07
C PHE A 59 -2.06 18.01 9.31
N PHE A 60 -2.81 16.92 9.19
CA PHE A 60 -2.99 15.95 10.26
C PHE A 60 -1.88 14.90 10.21
N THR A 61 -1.11 14.79 11.30
CA THR A 61 -0.13 13.73 11.45
C THR A 61 0.01 13.33 12.91
N THR A 62 0.20 12.03 13.14
CA THR A 62 0.55 11.47 14.45
C THR A 62 2.07 11.37 14.64
N LYS A 63 2.87 11.82 13.66
CA LYS A 63 4.33 11.78 13.69
C LYS A 63 4.87 13.01 14.46
N ASN A 64 5.59 12.79 15.56
CA ASN A 64 6.23 13.88 16.31
C ASN A 64 7.45 14.50 15.58
N THR A 65 8.03 13.79 14.60
CA THR A 65 9.26 14.20 13.90
C THR A 65 9.01 14.92 12.57
N ARG A 66 7.81 14.83 11.99
CA ARG A 66 7.41 15.54 10.77
C ARG A 66 6.14 16.31 11.04
N LYS A 67 6.07 17.59 10.62
CA LYS A 67 4.87 18.42 10.74
C LYS A 67 3.78 18.09 9.70
N VAL A 68 4.04 17.17 8.76
CA VAL A 68 3.14 16.88 7.63
C VAL A 68 3.06 15.37 7.39
N GLY A 69 1.83 14.87 7.19
CA GLY A 69 1.51 13.46 6.99
C GLY A 69 1.20 13.13 5.52
N LEU A 70 2.12 13.41 4.59
CA LEU A 70 1.77 13.49 3.16
C LEU A 70 1.45 12.17 2.43
N GLY A 71 1.89 11.00 2.90
CA GLY A 71 1.77 9.77 2.10
C GLY A 71 0.33 9.40 1.70
N LEU A 72 -0.60 9.39 2.66
CA LEU A 72 -2.01 9.08 2.40
C LEU A 72 -2.76 10.20 1.65
N PRO A 73 -2.62 11.48 2.03
CA PRO A 73 -3.18 12.61 1.28
C PRO A 73 -2.70 12.67 -0.17
N LEU A 74 -1.41 12.43 -0.45
CA LEU A 74 -0.90 12.44 -1.83
C LEU A 74 -1.41 11.26 -2.67
N LEU A 75 -1.59 10.08 -2.06
CA LEU A 75 -2.24 8.96 -2.74
C LEU A 75 -3.71 9.28 -3.04
N ALA A 76 -4.42 9.88 -2.09
CA ALA A 76 -5.82 10.28 -2.25
C ALA A 76 -5.97 11.29 -3.39
N GLN A 77 -5.14 12.34 -3.39
CA GLN A 77 -5.09 13.34 -4.45
C GLN A 77 -4.80 12.69 -5.80
N SER A 78 -3.77 11.83 -5.88
CA SER A 78 -3.43 11.13 -7.13
C SER A 78 -4.57 10.25 -7.65
N ALA A 79 -5.34 9.63 -6.74
CA ALA A 79 -6.51 8.84 -7.10
C ALA A 79 -7.64 9.72 -7.63
N GLU A 80 -7.97 10.80 -6.93
CA GLU A 80 -9.03 11.75 -7.32
C GLU A 80 -8.73 12.45 -8.64
N GLU A 81 -7.49 12.91 -8.85
CA GLU A 81 -7.03 13.52 -10.12
C GLU A 81 -7.16 12.57 -11.31
N SER A 82 -7.13 11.25 -11.06
CA SER A 82 -7.29 10.22 -12.10
C SER A 82 -8.74 9.71 -12.26
N GLY A 83 -9.73 10.44 -11.74
CA GLY A 83 -11.15 10.05 -11.78
C GLY A 83 -11.52 8.92 -10.80
N GLY A 84 -10.66 8.71 -9.80
CA GLY A 84 -10.72 7.61 -8.86
C GLY A 84 -11.17 8.00 -7.45
N SER A 85 -10.83 7.18 -6.45
CA SER A 85 -11.12 7.46 -5.05
C SER A 85 -10.26 6.63 -4.10
N ILE A 86 -10.15 7.07 -2.85
CA ILE A 86 -9.53 6.32 -1.76
C ILE A 86 -10.57 5.93 -0.69
N LYS A 87 -10.44 4.72 -0.13
CA LYS A 87 -11.24 4.24 1.00
C LYS A 87 -10.33 3.66 2.07
N ILE A 88 -10.54 4.08 3.31
CA ILE A 88 -9.76 3.62 4.47
C ILE A 88 -10.69 2.97 5.47
N LYS A 89 -10.33 1.77 5.93
CA LYS A 89 -10.96 1.07 7.03
C LYS A 89 -9.89 0.69 8.04
N SER A 90 -10.02 1.12 9.28
CA SER A 90 -9.08 0.79 10.34
C SER A 90 -9.81 0.71 11.66
N LYS A 91 -9.32 -0.13 12.58
CA LYS A 91 -9.79 -0.21 13.96
C LYS A 91 -8.59 -0.45 14.88
N PRO A 92 -8.57 0.10 16.11
CA PRO A 92 -7.49 -0.15 17.06
C PRO A 92 -7.29 -1.65 17.31
N GLY A 93 -6.04 -2.11 17.21
CA GLY A 93 -5.62 -3.49 17.39
C GLY A 93 -6.09 -4.48 16.30
N LYS A 94 -6.64 -3.99 15.17
CA LYS A 94 -7.11 -4.82 14.05
C LYS A 94 -6.39 -4.53 12.73
N GLY A 95 -5.48 -3.56 12.71
CA GLY A 95 -4.79 -3.11 11.52
C GLY A 95 -5.62 -2.17 10.64
N THR A 96 -5.09 -1.93 9.44
CA THR A 96 -5.63 -0.96 8.49
C THR A 96 -5.76 -1.57 7.09
N ARG A 97 -6.82 -1.18 6.38
CA ARG A 97 -7.03 -1.46 4.95
C ARG A 97 -7.24 -0.16 4.22
N ILE A 98 -6.37 0.12 3.26
CA ILE A 98 -6.43 1.26 2.36
C ILE A 98 -6.68 0.72 0.96
N LYS A 99 -7.70 1.22 0.28
CA LYS A 99 -8.00 0.90 -1.12
C LYS A 99 -8.07 2.18 -1.93
N ALA A 100 -7.14 2.36 -2.84
CA ALA A 100 -7.15 3.42 -3.83
C ALA A 100 -7.54 2.86 -5.21
N THR A 101 -8.42 3.58 -5.91
CA THR A 101 -8.92 3.25 -7.24
C THR A 101 -8.57 4.40 -8.17
N PHE A 102 -8.15 4.10 -9.41
CA PHE A 102 -7.71 5.07 -10.42
C PHE A 102 -8.34 4.68 -11.77
N GLY A 103 -8.60 5.66 -12.66
CA GLY A 103 -8.92 5.39 -14.06
C GLY A 103 -7.67 4.89 -14.80
N TYR A 104 -7.69 3.67 -15.35
CA TYR A 104 -6.50 3.01 -15.90
C TYR A 104 -5.86 3.77 -17.06
N SER A 105 -6.66 4.28 -17.97
CA SER A 105 -6.23 5.06 -19.13
C SER A 105 -6.28 6.58 -18.92
N HIS A 106 -6.58 7.05 -17.70
CA HIS A 106 -6.68 8.47 -17.40
C HIS A 106 -5.33 9.18 -17.62
N ILE A 107 -5.35 10.36 -18.27
CA ILE A 107 -4.13 11.10 -18.65
C ILE A 107 -3.31 11.54 -17.43
N ASP A 108 -3.99 11.95 -16.36
CA ASP A 108 -3.35 12.36 -15.11
C ASP A 108 -2.98 11.18 -14.19
N ARG A 109 -3.27 9.92 -14.60
CA ARG A 109 -2.86 8.77 -13.80
C ARG A 109 -1.33 8.65 -13.82
N ARG A 110 -0.74 8.83 -12.65
CA ARG A 110 0.70 8.59 -12.45
C ARG A 110 1.06 7.14 -12.81
N PRO A 111 2.25 6.91 -13.40
CA PRO A 111 2.72 5.55 -13.69
C PRO A 111 2.85 4.73 -12.40
N LEU A 112 2.78 3.40 -12.52
CA LEU A 112 2.89 2.53 -11.36
C LEU A 112 4.29 2.59 -10.72
N GLY A 113 5.33 2.80 -11.53
CA GLY A 113 6.72 2.79 -11.07
C GLY A 113 7.28 1.39 -10.86
N ASP A 114 8.46 1.31 -10.25
CA ASP A 114 9.15 0.05 -9.96
C ASP A 114 8.79 -0.46 -8.56
N ILE A 115 7.64 -1.12 -8.48
CA ILE A 115 7.12 -1.70 -7.24
C ILE A 115 8.03 -2.82 -6.72
N CYS A 116 8.54 -3.67 -7.62
CA CYS A 116 9.37 -4.81 -7.26
C CYS A 116 10.63 -4.36 -6.54
N LYS A 117 11.34 -3.34 -7.06
CA LYS A 117 12.53 -2.80 -6.42
C LYS A 117 12.24 -2.24 -5.03
N SER A 118 11.16 -1.46 -4.90
CA SER A 118 10.73 -0.91 -3.61
C SER A 118 10.40 -2.02 -2.59
N LEU A 119 9.72 -3.08 -3.03
CA LEU A 119 9.41 -4.23 -2.17
C LEU A 119 10.65 -5.00 -1.75
N ILE A 120 11.60 -5.25 -2.66
CA ILE A 120 12.85 -5.97 -2.34
C ILE A 120 13.60 -5.27 -1.20
N VAL A 121 13.73 -3.93 -1.28
CA VAL A 121 14.39 -3.14 -0.24
C VAL A 121 13.67 -3.28 1.11
N LEU A 122 12.33 -3.17 1.11
CA LEU A 122 11.53 -3.30 2.33
C LEU A 122 11.61 -4.70 2.95
N ILE A 123 11.51 -5.75 2.13
CA ILE A 123 11.59 -7.14 2.55
C ILE A 123 12.97 -7.42 3.17
N ALA A 124 14.04 -6.97 2.52
CA ALA A 124 15.40 -7.13 3.02
C ALA A 124 15.65 -6.37 4.34
N ALA A 125 15.09 -5.16 4.46
CA ALA A 125 15.23 -4.33 5.66
C ALA A 125 14.37 -4.82 6.85
N ASN A 126 13.30 -5.59 6.61
CA ASN A 126 12.34 -6.01 7.63
C ASN A 126 12.07 -7.53 7.58
N PRO A 127 13.08 -8.37 7.88
CA PRO A 127 12.98 -9.82 7.74
C PRO A 127 11.93 -10.47 8.65
N ASP A 128 11.48 -9.81 9.72
CA ASP A 128 10.49 -10.33 10.66
C ASP A 128 9.03 -10.06 10.24
N ILE A 129 8.83 -9.27 9.18
CA ILE A 129 7.50 -8.96 8.65
C ILE A 129 7.19 -9.92 7.51
N ASN A 130 5.99 -10.47 7.49
CA ASN A 130 5.49 -11.19 6.33
C ASN A 130 4.92 -10.21 5.30
N PHE A 131 5.59 -10.07 4.16
CA PHE A 131 5.06 -9.35 3.01
C PHE A 131 4.36 -10.33 2.07
N ILE A 132 3.14 -9.98 1.69
CA ILE A 132 2.37 -10.65 0.66
C ILE A 132 2.12 -9.64 -0.45
N TYR A 133 2.59 -9.94 -1.66
CA TYR A 133 2.36 -9.12 -2.83
C TYR A 133 1.57 -9.90 -3.88
N GLU A 134 0.56 -9.24 -4.43
CA GLU A 134 -0.28 -9.77 -5.48
C GLU A 134 -0.44 -8.74 -6.59
N TYR A 135 -0.04 -9.10 -7.81
CA TYR A 135 -0.30 -8.31 -9.00
C TYR A 135 -1.18 -9.11 -9.94
N ARG A 136 -2.25 -8.50 -10.46
CA ARG A 136 -3.13 -9.11 -11.47
C ARG A 136 -3.31 -8.19 -12.65
N GLU A 137 -3.15 -8.74 -13.85
CA GLU A 137 -3.41 -8.06 -15.12
C GLU A 137 -3.97 -9.05 -16.13
N ASN A 138 -5.14 -8.76 -16.70
CA ASN A 138 -5.71 -9.51 -17.83
C ASN A 138 -5.70 -11.06 -17.71
N GLY A 139 -5.86 -11.59 -16.51
CA GLY A 139 -5.89 -13.04 -16.23
C GLY A 139 -4.54 -13.64 -15.85
N ALA A 140 -3.44 -12.92 -15.98
CA ALA A 140 -2.18 -13.27 -15.35
C ALA A 140 -2.15 -12.76 -13.90
N SER A 141 -1.58 -13.54 -13.00
CA SER A 141 -1.36 -13.15 -11.61
C SER A 141 0.04 -13.51 -11.16
N TYR A 142 0.72 -12.57 -10.52
CA TYR A 142 1.95 -12.82 -9.78
C TYR A 142 1.64 -12.76 -8.30
N HIS A 143 2.15 -13.75 -7.57
CA HIS A 143 1.99 -13.85 -6.14
C HIS A 143 3.36 -14.05 -5.50
N LEU A 144 3.61 -13.33 -4.42
CA LEU A 144 4.80 -13.45 -3.59
C LEU A 144 4.35 -13.46 -2.14
N ASP A 145 4.67 -14.51 -1.41
CA ASP A 145 4.56 -14.57 0.05
C ASP A 145 5.95 -14.85 0.63
N THR A 146 6.48 -13.90 1.41
CA THR A 146 7.83 -14.04 1.98
C THR A 146 7.94 -15.16 3.01
N LYS A 147 6.83 -15.60 3.60
CA LYS A 147 6.80 -16.77 4.49
C LYS A 147 6.95 -18.06 3.71
N GLU A 148 6.32 -18.18 2.54
CA GLU A 148 6.48 -19.33 1.65
C GLU A 148 7.93 -19.47 1.18
N LEU A 149 8.54 -18.36 0.73
CA LEU A 149 9.94 -18.34 0.32
C LEU A 149 10.90 -18.79 1.42
N LYS A 150 10.66 -18.38 2.68
CA LYS A 150 11.49 -18.81 3.82
C LYS A 150 11.39 -20.31 4.05
N ASN A 151 10.17 -20.87 3.97
CA ASN A 151 9.93 -22.30 4.17
C ASN A 151 10.65 -23.15 3.12
N ASP A 152 10.62 -22.73 1.85
CA ASP A 152 11.26 -23.45 0.74
C ASP A 152 12.80 -23.46 0.86
N ILE A 153 13.39 -22.39 1.39
CA ILE A 153 14.83 -22.32 1.65
C ILE A 153 15.22 -23.22 2.84
N THR A 154 14.39 -23.29 3.88
CA THR A 154 14.66 -24.14 5.05
C THR A 154 14.40 -25.63 4.82
N ASN A 155 13.48 -26.00 3.92
CA ASN A 155 13.16 -27.39 3.62
C ASN A 155 14.13 -28.04 2.62
N ASN A 156 15.02 -27.26 1.99
CA ASN A 156 16.07 -27.72 1.08
C ASN A 156 17.46 -27.79 1.75
N LYS A 157 17.52 -27.78 3.09
CA LYS A 157 18.71 -28.07 3.89
C LYS A 157 18.54 -29.37 4.65
#